data_AF-A0A8A1UCS4-F1
#
_entry.id   AF-A0A8A1UCS4-F1
#
_cell.length_a   1.000
_cell.length_b   1.000
_cell.length_c   1.000
_cell.angle_alpha   90.00
_cell.angle_beta   90.00
_cell.angle_gamma   90.00
#
_symmetry.space_group_name_H-M   'P 1'
#
loop_
_entity.id
_entity.type
_entity.pdbx_description
1 polymer ?
#
loop_
_entity_poly.entity_id
_entity_poly.type
_entity_poly.pdbx_seq_one_letter_code
_entity_poly.pdbx_strand_id
1 'polypeptide(L)' 'LLMLQKQLSLPQTGELDSETLKAIRSPRCGVPDVGKFQTFEGDLKWHHHNITY' A
#
# COMPACT_ATOMS: atom_id res chain seq x y z
N LEU A 1 -2.93 -13.76 -4.18
CA LEU A 1 -3.31 -12.59 -5.01
C LEU A 1 -4.56 -11.88 -4.49
N LEU A 2 -5.52 -12.58 -3.88
CA LEU A 2 -6.75 -11.98 -3.33
C LEU A 2 -6.53 -10.75 -2.43
N MET A 3 -5.50 -10.76 -1.56
CA MET A 3 -5.20 -9.60 -0.69
C MET A 3 -4.79 -8.36 -1.49
N LEU A 4 -3.92 -8.52 -2.49
CA LEU A 4 -3.50 -7.43 -3.39
C LEU A 4 -4.70 -6.88 -4.15
N GLN A 5 -5.50 -7.76 -4.76
CA GLN A 5 -6.68 -7.37 -5.54
C GLN A 5 -7.69 -6.61 -4.67
N LYS A 6 -7.96 -7.08 -3.46
CA LYS A 6 -8.81 -6.37 -2.50
C LYS A 6 -8.26 -4.98 -2.15
N GLN A 7 -6.96 -4.90 -1.86
CA GLN A 7 -6.31 -3.65 -1.46
C GLN A 7 -6.31 -2.61 -2.58
N LEU A 8 -6.18 -3.05 -3.83
CA LEU A 8 -6.22 -2.21 -5.02
C LEU A 8 -7.63 -2.06 -5.61
N SER A 9 -8.66 -2.60 -4.94
CA SER A 9 -10.05 -2.59 -5.42
C SER A 9 -10.25 -3.19 -6.82
N LEU A 10 -9.46 -4.22 -7.16
CA LEU A 10 -9.61 -5.04 -8.37
C LEU A 10 -10.61 -6.18 -8.14
N PRO A 11 -11.15 -6.80 -9.20
CA PRO A 11 -11.88 -8.05 -9.08
C PRO A 11 -11.05 -9.11 -8.32
N GLN A 12 -11.65 -9.69 -7.27
CA GLN A 12 -10.99 -10.66 -6.38
C GLN A 12 -11.03 -12.07 -6.98
N THR A 13 -10.40 -12.24 -8.15
CA THR A 13 -10.33 -13.51 -8.88
C THR A 13 -9.39 -14.52 -8.21
N GLY A 14 -8.39 -14.02 -7.48
CA GLY A 14 -7.31 -14.83 -6.92
C GLY A 14 -6.25 -15.25 -7.95
N GLU A 15 -6.43 -14.86 -9.21
CA GLU A 15 -5.56 -15.22 -10.33
C GLU A 15 -4.67 -14.05 -10.77
N LEU A 16 -3.61 -14.36 -11.52
CA LEU A 16 -2.76 -13.36 -12.14
C LEU A 16 -3.37 -12.92 -13.49
N ASP A 17 -4.55 -12.33 -13.42
CA ASP A 17 -5.30 -11.86 -14.59
C ASP A 17 -4.72 -10.56 -15.20
N SER A 18 -5.28 -10.14 -16.34
CA SER A 18 -4.82 -8.96 -17.08
C SER A 18 -4.87 -7.67 -16.25
N GLU A 19 -5.91 -7.50 -15.42
CA GLU A 19 -6.06 -6.32 -14.56
C GLU A 19 -5.02 -6.32 -13.44
N THR A 20 -4.76 -7.49 -12.84
CA THR A 20 -3.70 -7.67 -11.83
C THR A 20 -2.32 -7.39 -12.43
N LEU A 21 -2.03 -7.88 -13.63
CA LEU A 21 -0.78 -7.60 -14.33
C LEU A 21 -0.60 -6.12 -14.68
N LYS A 22 -1.67 -5.46 -15.13
CA LYS A 22 -1.68 -4.02 -15.40
C LYS A 22 -1.40 -3.22 -14.13
N ALA A 23 -2.00 -3.60 -13.01
CA ALA A 23 -1.79 -2.94 -11.71
C ALA A 23 -0.35 -3.07 -11.20
N ILE A 24 0.28 -4.25 -11.37
CA ILE A 24 1.69 -4.48 -10.97
C ILE A 24 2.67 -3.70 -11.85
N ARG A 25 2.39 -3.58 -13.16
CA ARG A 25 3.27 -2.87 -14.12
C ARG A 25 3.15 -1.34 -14.05
N SER A 26 2.10 -0.84 -13.42
CA SER A 26 1.88 0.60 -13.29
C SER A 26 2.85 1.19 -12.26
N PRO A 27 3.50 2.34 -12.55
CA PRO A 27 4.29 3.06 -11.56
C PRO A 27 3.47 3.35 -10.30
N ARG A 28 4.09 3.26 -9.12
CA ARG A 28 3.42 3.42 -7.83
C ARG A 28 4.35 3.95 -6.73
N CYS A 29 3.76 4.32 -5.60
CA CYS A 29 4.47 4.62 -4.37
C CYS A 29 5.22 3.38 -3.84
N GLY A 30 6.40 3.58 -3.23
CA GLY A 30 7.20 2.51 -2.63
C GLY A 30 6.82 2.17 -1.17
N VAL A 31 5.88 2.89 -0.57
CA VAL A 31 5.37 2.61 0.78
C VAL A 31 4.52 1.32 0.73
N PRO A 32 4.75 0.33 1.62
CA PRO A 32 3.99 -0.92 1.60
C PRO A 32 2.48 -0.70 1.77
N ASP A 33 1.67 -1.37 0.95
CA ASP A 33 0.20 -1.29 1.04
C ASP A 33 -0.33 -1.92 2.35
N VAL A 34 0.37 -2.92 2.89
CA VAL A 34 0.06 -3.62 4.15
C VAL A 34 1.36 -3.78 4.94
N GLY A 35 1.31 -3.48 6.25
CA GLY A 35 2.48 -3.47 7.11
C GLY A 35 3.21 -2.14 7.12
N LYS A 36 4.47 -2.13 7.53
CA LYS A 36 5.36 -0.97 7.58
C LYS A 36 6.74 -1.39 7.06
N PHE A 37 7.59 -0.42 6.71
CA PHE A 37 8.98 -0.73 6.33
C PHE A 37 9.75 -1.44 7.45
N GLN A 38 9.55 -1.00 8.68
CA GLN A 38 10.22 -1.50 9.87
C GLN A 38 9.40 -1.15 11.12
N THR A 39 9.89 -1.54 12.28
CA THR A 39 9.39 -1.02 13.56
C THR A 39 9.76 0.45 13.68
N PHE A 40 8.77 1.28 14.05
CA PHE A 40 8.94 2.70 14.29
C PHE A 40 8.54 3.02 15.73
N GLU A 41 9.14 4.05 16.31
CA GLU A 41 8.85 4.51 17.66
C GLU A 41 7.56 5.34 17.74
N GLY A 42 6.94 5.36 18.92
CA GLY A 42 5.76 6.19 19.21
C GLY A 42 4.46 5.70 18.57
N ASP A 43 3.47 6.59 18.51
CA ASP A 43 2.12 6.33 17.97
C ASP A 43 1.94 6.78 16.51
N LEU A 44 3.03 7.26 15.88
CA LEU A 44 3.07 7.76 14.50
C LEU A 44 2.15 8.97 14.24
N LYS A 45 2.06 9.88 15.21
CA LYS A 45 1.34 11.15 15.05
C LYS A 45 2.21 12.33 15.47
N TRP A 46 2.08 13.45 14.78
CA TRP A 46 2.64 14.70 15.26
C TRP A 46 1.92 15.17 16.53
N HIS A 47 2.65 15.39 17.62
CA HIS A 47 2.12 15.88 18.89
C HIS A 47 2.10 17.42 19.00
N HIS A 48 2.44 18.11 17.93
CA HIS A 48 2.41 19.57 17.82
C HIS A 48 1.93 19.98 16.42
N HIS A 49 1.58 21.26 16.25
CA HIS A 49 0.97 21.76 15.01
C HIS A 49 1.94 22.51 14.08
N ASN A 50 3.07 23.01 14.61
CA ASN A 50 4.07 23.71 13.81
C ASN A 50 5.09 22.72 13.22
N ILE A 51 4.77 22.12 12.07
CA ILE A 51 5.64 21.14 11.39
C ILE A 51 6.52 21.87 10.36
N THR A 52 7.82 21.60 10.39
CA THR A 52 8.81 22.13 9.44
C THR A 52 9.38 20.99 8.60
N TYR A 53 9.91 21.31 7.40
CA TYR A 53 10.40 20.33 6.42
C TYR A 53 11.88 20.49 6.13
#